data_AF-A0ABC8A1W2-F1
#
_entry.id   AF-A0ABC8A1W2-F1
#
_cell.length_a   1.000
_cell.length_b   1.000
_cell.length_c   1.000
_cell.angle_alpha   90.00
_cell.angle_beta   90.00
_cell.angle_gamma   90.00
#
_symmetry.space_group_name_H-M   'P 1'
#
loop_
_entity.id
_entity.type
_entity.pdbx_description
1 polymer ?
#
loop_
_entity_poly.entity_id
_entity_poly.type
_entity_poly.pdbx_seq_one_letter_code
_entity_poly.pdbx_strand_id
1 'polypeptide(L)'
;MSEKKTRSGSEKRQKNVLIAVRFSPEEAEIVKEKAEKNGLTVSTLIRKTVLGKQINARIDEDFLKELMRLGRLQKHLFVEGKRTGDKEYAEVLVAITELANTLRRDLMGR
;
A
#
# COMPACT_ATOMS: atom_id res chain seq x y z
N MET A 1 8.11 -35.15 -14.83
CA MET A 1 6.97 -34.43 -15.43
C MET A 1 6.21 -33.77 -14.30
N SER A 2 6.28 -32.45 -14.14
CA SER A 2 5.67 -31.75 -13.00
C SER A 2 4.19 -31.50 -13.29
N GLU A 3 3.30 -32.05 -12.48
CA GLU A 3 1.84 -31.86 -12.59
C GLU A 3 1.48 -30.38 -12.37
N LYS A 4 0.94 -29.74 -13.41
CA LYS A 4 0.34 -28.40 -13.30
C LYS A 4 -0.91 -28.49 -12.43
N LYS A 5 -0.78 -28.12 -11.15
CA LYS A 5 -1.89 -27.88 -10.23
C LYS A 5 -2.84 -26.82 -10.82
N THR A 6 -3.97 -27.24 -11.37
CA THR A 6 -4.99 -26.35 -11.94
C THR A 6 -5.73 -25.67 -10.78
N ARG A 7 -5.46 -24.38 -10.56
CA ARG A 7 -6.17 -23.60 -9.54
C ARG A 7 -7.62 -23.35 -10.00
N SER A 8 -8.60 -23.88 -9.28
CA SER A 8 -10.04 -23.68 -9.54
C SER A 8 -10.51 -22.29 -9.09
N GLY A 9 -10.11 -21.25 -9.83
CA GLY A 9 -10.82 -19.97 -9.74
C GLY A 9 -12.16 -20.08 -10.47
N SER A 10 -13.26 -19.69 -9.81
CA SER A 10 -14.59 -19.54 -10.44
C SER A 10 -14.48 -18.84 -11.79
N GLU A 11 -15.10 -19.39 -12.84
CA GLU A 11 -15.06 -18.88 -14.22
C GLU A 11 -15.38 -17.37 -14.30
N LYS A 12 -16.31 -16.90 -13.45
CA LYS A 12 -16.69 -15.48 -13.35
C LYS A 12 -15.55 -14.54 -12.94
N ARG A 13 -14.47 -15.06 -12.34
CA ARG A 13 -13.31 -14.28 -11.86
C ARG A 13 -12.11 -14.34 -12.80
N GLN A 14 -12.13 -15.20 -13.81
CA GLN A 14 -11.02 -15.39 -14.73
C GLN A 14 -10.97 -14.24 -15.74
N LYS A 15 -9.80 -13.59 -15.87
CA LYS A 15 -9.58 -12.46 -16.77
C LYS A 15 -8.94 -12.97 -18.07
N ASN A 16 -9.73 -13.65 -18.90
CA ASN A 16 -9.22 -14.42 -20.04
C ASN A 16 -9.12 -13.61 -21.36
N VAL A 17 -9.70 -12.40 -21.40
CA VAL A 17 -9.62 -11.51 -22.56
C VAL A 17 -8.35 -10.67 -22.49
N LEU A 18 -7.50 -10.77 -23.52
CA LEU A 18 -6.31 -9.96 -23.72
C LEU A 18 -6.67 -8.72 -24.54
N ILE A 19 -6.29 -7.54 -24.04
CA ILE A 19 -6.35 -6.28 -24.77
C ILE A 19 -4.91 -5.79 -24.92
N ALA A 20 -4.41 -5.74 -26.15
CA ALA A 20 -3.05 -5.30 -26.46
C ALA A 20 -3.03 -3.82 -26.86
N VAL A 21 -2.05 -3.07 -26.34
CA VAL A 21 -1.82 -1.64 -26.63
C VAL A 21 -0.33 -1.46 -26.91
N ARG A 22 0.01 -0.63 -27.90
CA ARG A 22 1.40 -0.27 -28.24
C ARG A 22 1.81 1.00 -27.49
N PHE A 23 3.06 1.06 -27.08
CA PHE A 23 3.69 2.20 -26.41
C PHE A 23 5.01 2.52 -27.09
N SER A 24 5.40 3.80 -27.12
CA SER A 24 6.79 4.18 -27.37
C SER A 24 7.69 3.74 -26.20
N PRO A 25 9.02 3.69 -26.39
CA PRO A 25 9.95 3.42 -25.29
C PRO A 25 9.78 4.38 -24.11
N GLU A 26 9.58 5.67 -24.37
CA GLU A 26 9.40 6.70 -23.36
C GLU A 26 8.09 6.52 -22.59
N GLU A 27 6.98 6.28 -23.29
CA GLU A 27 5.69 6.03 -22.65
C GLU A 27 5.72 4.76 -21.80
N ALA A 28 6.38 3.71 -22.29
CA ALA A 28 6.52 2.46 -21.56
C ALA A 28 7.27 2.66 -20.24
N GLU A 29 8.30 3.51 -20.22
CA GLU A 29 9.07 3.79 -19.00
C GLU A 29 8.24 4.57 -17.98
N ILE A 30 7.52 5.60 -18.41
CA ILE A 30 6.60 6.36 -17.55
C ILE A 30 5.56 5.44 -16.91
N VAL A 31 4.99 4.52 -17.67
CA VAL A 31 3.97 3.59 -17.17
C VAL A 31 4.56 2.58 -16.19
N LYS A 32 5.79 2.08 -16.43
CA LYS A 32 6.49 1.19 -15.51
C LYS A 32 6.79 1.87 -14.18
N GLU A 33 7.38 3.06 -14.22
CA GLU A 33 7.71 3.84 -13.03
C GLU A 33 6.44 4.13 -12.20
N LYS A 34 5.35 4.52 -12.87
CA LYS A 34 4.05 4.74 -12.22
C LYS A 34 3.49 3.46 -11.60
N ALA A 35 3.67 2.31 -12.26
CA ALA A 35 3.21 1.03 -11.73
C ALA A 35 4.01 0.63 -10.49
N GLU A 36 5.32 0.77 -10.53
CA GLU A 36 6.24 0.50 -9.42
C GLU A 36 5.95 1.39 -8.21
N LYS A 37 5.78 2.70 -8.42
CA LYS A 37 5.40 3.67 -7.37
C LYS A 37 4.10 3.33 -6.66
N ASN A 38 3.22 2.56 -7.30
CA ASN A 38 1.95 2.11 -6.72
C ASN A 38 1.99 0.63 -6.29
N GLY A 39 3.11 -0.06 -6.41
CA GLY A 39 3.23 -1.49 -6.09
C GLY A 39 2.33 -2.37 -6.96
N LEU A 40 2.05 -1.96 -8.19
CA LEU A 40 1.19 -2.65 -9.15
C LEU A 40 2.01 -3.15 -10.34
N THR A 41 1.50 -4.19 -11.01
CA THR A 41 1.97 -4.48 -12.37
C THR A 41 1.41 -3.46 -13.36
N VAL A 42 2.12 -3.23 -14.47
CA VAL A 42 1.68 -2.33 -15.56
C VAL A 42 0.24 -2.65 -16.00
N SER A 43 -0.08 -3.92 -16.24
CA SER A 43 -1.42 -4.34 -16.64
C SER A 43 -2.48 -4.06 -15.57
N THR A 44 -2.11 -4.12 -14.28
CA THR A 44 -3.03 -3.81 -13.18
C THR A 44 -3.26 -2.30 -13.05
N LEU A 45 -2.20 -1.49 -13.20
CA LEU A 45 -2.29 -0.05 -13.23
C LEU A 45 -3.24 0.39 -14.35
N ILE A 46 -2.97 0.01 -15.60
CA ILE A 46 -3.78 0.38 -16.77
C ILE A 46 -5.24 -0.04 -16.55
N ARG A 47 -5.47 -1.29 -16.15
CA ARG A 47 -6.84 -1.80 -15.92
C ARG A 47 -7.56 -1.04 -14.82
N LYS A 48 -6.89 -0.68 -13.72
CA LYS A 48 -7.51 0.08 -12.64
C LYS A 48 -7.85 1.50 -13.09
N THR A 49 -6.92 2.18 -13.74
CA THR A 49 -7.10 3.54 -14.26
C THR A 49 -8.27 3.61 -15.24
N VAL A 50 -8.29 2.74 -16.25
CA VAL A 50 -9.34 2.73 -17.30
C VAL A 50 -10.72 2.38 -16.73
N LEU A 51 -10.79 1.55 -15.69
CA LEU A 51 -12.06 1.16 -15.06
C LEU A 51 -12.43 2.05 -13.85
N GLY A 52 -11.73 3.17 -13.63
CA GLY A 52 -12.00 4.06 -12.49
C GLY A 52 -11.85 3.40 -11.11
N LYS A 53 -11.04 2.35 -11.00
CA LYS A 53 -10.83 1.62 -9.74
C LYS A 53 -9.74 2.28 -8.90
N GLN A 54 -9.91 2.23 -7.58
CA GLN A 54 -8.95 2.77 -6.63
C GLN A 54 -7.56 2.11 -6.79
N ILE A 55 -6.55 2.95 -6.98
CA ILE A 55 -5.14 2.59 -6.94
C ILE A 55 -4.67 2.89 -5.53
N ASN A 56 -4.40 1.85 -4.76
CA ASN A 56 -3.81 2.01 -3.43
C ASN A 56 -2.32 2.26 -3.63
N ALA A 57 -1.81 3.32 -3.03
CA ALA A 57 -0.37 3.56 -3.03
C ALA A 57 0.35 2.47 -2.26
N ARG A 58 1.59 2.17 -2.66
CA ARG A 58 2.48 1.33 -1.88
C ARG A 58 2.89 2.13 -0.64
N ILE A 59 2.55 1.63 0.54
CA ILE A 59 3.05 2.17 1.81
C ILE A 59 4.44 1.57 2.03
N ASP A 60 5.37 2.39 2.50
CA ASP A 60 6.71 1.96 2.85
C ASP A 60 6.66 0.89 3.96
N GLU A 61 7.50 -0.15 3.83
CA GLU A 61 7.61 -1.20 4.83
C GLU A 61 8.15 -0.64 6.16
N ASP A 62 9.06 0.33 6.09
CA ASP A 62 9.64 0.96 7.27
C ASP A 62 8.61 1.83 7.99
N PHE A 63 7.73 2.50 7.25
CA PHE A 63 6.57 3.18 7.81
C PHE A 63 5.66 2.21 8.59
N LEU A 64 5.34 1.06 7.99
CA LEU A 64 4.50 0.05 8.64
C LEU A 64 5.16 -0.52 9.89
N LYS A 65 6.48 -0.78 9.86
CA LYS A 65 7.24 -1.23 11.03
C LYS A 65 7.17 -0.24 12.16
N GLU A 66 7.35 1.05 11.87
CA GLU A 66 7.31 2.10 12.89
C GLU A 66 5.90 2.29 13.47
N LEU A 67 4.86 2.28 12.63
CA LEU A 67 3.46 2.32 13.10
C LEU A 67 3.15 1.15 14.03
N MET A 68 3.61 -0.06 13.68
CA MET A 68 3.44 -1.26 14.50
C MET A 68 4.23 -1.16 15.82
N ARG A 69 5.43 -0.59 15.80
CA ARG A 69 6.24 -0.37 17.00
C ARG A 69 5.54 0.60 17.96
N LEU A 70 5.07 1.75 17.45
CA LEU A 70 4.35 2.75 18.23
C LEU A 70 3.03 2.20 18.79
N GLY A 71 2.26 1.46 17.98
CA GLY A 71 1.02 0.82 18.43
C GLY A 71 1.24 -0.21 19.55
N ARG A 72 2.31 -1.01 19.47
CA ARG A 72 2.67 -1.94 20.56
C ARG A 72 3.06 -1.19 21.83
N LEU A 73 3.83 -0.10 21.70
CA LEU A 73 4.24 0.72 22.84
C LEU A 73 3.03 1.40 23.50
N GLN A 74 2.12 1.98 22.70
CA GLN A 74 0.86 2.54 23.19
C GLN A 74 0.05 1.51 23.96
N LYS A 75 -0.10 0.30 23.40
CA LYS A 75 -0.81 -0.81 24.06
C LYS A 75 -0.14 -1.19 25.38
N HIS A 76 1.18 -1.30 25.41
CA HIS A 76 1.95 -1.63 26.61
C HIS A 76 1.70 -0.60 27.73
N LEU A 77 1.88 0.69 27.43
CA LEU A 77 1.63 1.77 28.39
C LEU A 77 0.17 1.80 28.88
N PHE A 78 -0.80 1.54 27.98
CA PHE A 78 -2.21 1.44 28.38
C PHE A 78 -2.45 0.32 29.40
N VAL A 79 -1.84 -0.85 29.19
CA VAL A 79 -1.92 -2.01 30.09
C VAL A 79 -1.28 -1.70 31.45
N GLU A 80 -0.22 -0.89 31.47
CA GLU A 80 0.41 -0.39 32.70
C GLU A 80 -0.40 0.72 33.42
N GLY A 81 -1.58 1.07 32.90
CA GLY A 81 -2.47 2.05 33.50
C GLY A 81 -2.21 3.49 33.04
N LYS A 82 -1.24 3.72 32.16
CA LYS A 82 -0.95 5.06 31.61
C LYS A 82 -2.08 5.55 30.72
N ARG A 83 -2.33 6.86 30.73
CA ARG A 83 -3.37 7.55 29.97
C ARG A 83 -2.80 8.83 29.36
N THR A 84 -3.63 9.61 28.68
CA THR A 84 -3.22 10.86 28.01
C THR A 84 -2.60 11.92 28.93
N GLY A 85 -2.82 11.83 30.25
CA GLY A 85 -2.15 12.70 31.23
C GLY A 85 -0.70 12.31 31.51
N ASP A 86 -0.30 11.07 31.21
CA ASP A 86 1.07 10.60 31.37
C ASP A 86 1.92 11.00 30.17
N LYS A 87 3.07 11.63 30.45
CA LYS A 87 4.01 12.13 29.43
C LYS A 87 4.36 11.08 28.38
N GLU A 88 4.76 9.88 28.81
CA GLU A 88 5.19 8.79 27.93
C GLU A 88 4.05 8.32 26.99
N TYR A 89 2.81 8.28 27.48
CA TYR A 89 1.67 7.89 26.67
C TYR A 89 1.30 8.99 25.67
N ALA A 90 1.34 10.26 26.09
CA ALA A 90 1.11 11.41 25.23
C ALA A 90 2.15 11.49 24.10
N GLU A 91 3.43 11.26 24.41
CA GLU A 91 4.52 11.24 23.41
C GLU A 91 4.29 10.19 22.32
N VAL A 92 3.79 9.01 22.67
CA VAL A 92 3.46 7.97 21.68
C VAL A 92 2.31 8.41 20.77
N LEU A 93 1.28 9.07 21.32
CA LEU A 93 0.17 9.59 20.51
C LEU A 93 0.63 10.69 19.55
N VAL A 94 1.51 11.57 20.01
CA VAL A 94 2.13 12.61 19.16
C VAL A 94 2.94 11.94 18.05
N ALA A 95 3.79 10.97 18.37
CA ALA A 95 4.59 10.25 17.37
C ALA A 95 3.72 9.54 16.31
N ILE A 96 2.60 8.90 16.71
CA ILE A 96 1.64 8.29 15.77
C ILE A 96 1.04 9.37 14.85
N THR A 97 0.70 10.53 15.40
CA THR A 97 0.13 11.65 14.64
C THR A 97 1.14 12.23 13.65
N GLU A 98 2.38 12.43 14.07
CA GLU A 98 3.47 12.90 13.21
C GLU A 98 3.78 11.91 12.09
N LEU A 99 3.81 10.62 12.40
CA LEU A 99 3.99 9.56 11.42
C LEU A 99 2.85 9.58 10.39
N ALA A 100 1.58 9.63 10.84
CA ALA A 100 0.43 9.72 9.96
C ALA A 100 0.47 10.98 9.06
N ASN A 101 0.91 12.13 9.59
CA ASN A 101 1.08 13.35 8.83
C ASN A 101 2.19 13.25 7.77
N THR A 102 3.26 12.53 8.06
CA THR A 102 4.32 12.25 7.08
C THR A 102 3.79 11.38 5.95
N LEU A 103 3.11 10.26 6.25
CA LEU A 103 2.44 9.46 5.21
C LEU A 103 1.46 10.30 4.39
N ARG A 104 0.69 11.16 5.06
CA ARG A 104 -0.26 12.05 4.38
C ARG A 104 0.45 12.97 3.39
N ARG A 105 1.61 13.54 3.75
CA ARG A 105 2.44 14.35 2.84
C ARG A 105 3.03 13.52 1.71
N ASP A 106 3.48 12.31 1.97
CA ASP A 106 4.06 11.45 0.92
C ASP A 106 3.00 10.97 -0.08
N LEU A 107 1.77 10.80 0.38
CA LEU A 107 0.62 10.40 -0.45
C LEU A 107 -0.05 11.57 -1.17
N MET A 108 -0.18 12.74 -0.53
CA MET A 108 -0.89 13.92 -1.07
C MET A 108 0.03 15.04 -1.60
N GLY A 109 1.33 15.01 -1.31
CA GLY A 109 2.34 15.92 -1.85
C GLY A 109 2.78 15.56 -3.27
N ARG A 110 1.88 14.93 -4.03
CA ARG A 110 1.98 14.67 -5.47
C ARG A 110 1.05 15.61 -6.22
#